data_AF-A0A976E4V9-F1
#
_entry.id   AF-A0A976E4V9-F1
#
_cell.length_a   1.000
_cell.length_b   1.000
_cell.length_c   1.000
_cell.angle_alpha   90.00
_cell.angle_beta   90.00
_cell.angle_gamma   90.00
#
_symmetry.space_group_name_H-M   'P 1'
#
loop_
_entity.id
_entity.type
_entity.pdbx_description
1 polymer ?
#
loop_
_entity_poly.entity_id
_entity_poly.type
_entity_poly.pdbx_seq_one_letter_code
_entity_poly.pdbx_strand_id
1 'polypeptide(L)'
;MTDVKIGGLTVGNDRPLLVIAGPCQLESLDHAQMIAGAMAEACAAAGAQYVFKASYDKANRTSLSGKRGMGMEAGLNVLQSIRAMGLPVLTDVHDIAQAQAAAAVVDVIQIPAFLCRQTDLLIAAGETGAVVNIKKGQ
;
A
#
# COMPACT_ATOMS: atom_id res chain seq x y z
N MET A 1 17.67 -16.46 -4.03
CA MET A 1 16.83 -15.49 -3.30
C MET A 1 15.37 -15.75 -3.63
N THR A 2 14.43 -15.23 -2.86
CA THR A 2 12.99 -15.38 -3.13
C THR A 2 12.51 -14.23 -3.99
N ASP A 3 11.88 -14.55 -5.12
CA ASP A 3 11.19 -13.56 -5.96
C ASP A 3 9.72 -13.43 -5.54
N VAL A 4 9.24 -12.20 -5.45
CA VAL A 4 7.82 -11.86 -5.21
C VAL A 4 7.29 -11.11 -6.44
N LYS A 5 6.10 -11.48 -6.91
CA LYS A 5 5.44 -10.84 -8.06
C LYS A 5 4.43 -9.80 -7.57
N ILE A 6 4.55 -8.56 -8.02
CA ILE A 6 3.64 -7.46 -7.67
C ILE A 6 3.16 -6.81 -8.97
N GLY A 7 1.94 -7.11 -9.40
CA GLY A 7 1.48 -6.74 -10.74
C GLY A 7 2.45 -7.26 -11.81
N GLY A 8 2.99 -6.36 -12.64
CA GLY A 8 4.02 -6.68 -13.63
C GLY A 8 5.47 -6.74 -13.11
N LEU A 9 5.70 -6.47 -11.82
CA LEU A 9 7.03 -6.38 -11.23
C LEU A 9 7.52 -7.72 -10.69
N THR A 10 8.84 -7.92 -10.71
CA THR A 10 9.52 -9.03 -10.00
C THR A 10 10.50 -8.43 -9.01
N VAL A 11 10.28 -8.70 -7.73
CA VAL A 11 10.98 -8.07 -6.62
C VAL A 11 11.76 -9.12 -5.86
N GLY A 12 13.03 -8.84 -5.56
CA GLY A 12 13.95 -9.71 -4.84
C GLY A 12 15.20 -8.93 -4.46
N ASN A 13 15.99 -9.42 -3.49
CA ASN A 13 17.15 -8.66 -3.00
C ASN A 13 18.33 -8.59 -4.01
N ASP A 14 18.25 -9.34 -5.10
CA ASP A 14 19.18 -9.36 -6.24
C ASP A 14 18.51 -8.83 -7.54
N ARG A 15 17.34 -8.21 -7.43
CA ARG A 15 16.62 -7.54 -8.52
C ARG A 15 16.89 -6.03 -8.49
N PRO A 16 16.52 -5.28 -9.57
CA PRO A 16 16.55 -3.82 -9.52
C PRO A 16 15.80 -3.28 -8.30
N LEU A 17 16.27 -2.15 -7.76
CA LEU A 17 15.71 -1.54 -6.57
C LEU A 17 14.20 -1.28 -6.74
N LEU A 18 13.39 -1.75 -5.80
CA LEU A 18 11.99 -1.36 -5.66
C LEU A 18 11.86 -0.18 -4.71
N VAL A 19 11.22 0.89 -5.18
CA VAL A 19 10.80 2.02 -4.35
C VAL A 19 9.31 1.88 -4.04
N ILE A 20 8.98 1.83 -2.75
CA ILE A 20 7.60 1.94 -2.26
C ILE A 20 7.44 3.35 -1.69
N ALA A 21 6.71 4.22 -2.38
CA ALA A 21 6.59 5.61 -1.97
C ALA A 21 5.25 6.23 -2.38
N GLY A 22 4.93 7.36 -1.75
CA GLY A 22 3.68 8.11 -1.95
C GLY A 22 3.36 8.93 -0.70
N PRO A 23 2.19 9.60 -0.67
CA PRO A 23 1.81 10.40 0.47
C PRO A 23 1.56 9.53 1.71
N CYS A 24 1.73 10.11 2.88
CA CYS A 24 1.44 9.40 4.12
C CYS A 24 -0.03 8.94 4.17
N GLN A 25 -0.95 9.80 3.75
CA GLN A 25 -2.39 9.61 3.75
C GLN A 25 -2.97 10.16 2.44
N LEU A 26 -4.07 9.57 1.96
CA LEU A 26 -4.83 10.11 0.83
C LEU A 26 -5.61 11.36 1.24
N GLU A 27 -5.41 12.44 0.47
CA GLU A 27 -6.08 13.73 0.68
C GLU A 27 -7.09 14.05 -0.43
N SER A 28 -6.71 13.86 -1.69
CA SER A 28 -7.57 13.97 -2.87
C SER A 28 -7.07 13.08 -4.01
N LEU A 29 -7.91 12.83 -5.01
CA LEU A 29 -7.52 12.09 -6.21
C LEU A 29 -6.43 12.83 -6.98
N ASP A 30 -6.61 14.13 -7.25
CA ASP A 30 -5.66 14.94 -8.00
C ASP A 30 -4.27 14.97 -7.34
N HIS A 31 -4.22 15.09 -6.01
CA HIS A 31 -2.98 15.07 -5.26
C HIS A 31 -2.30 13.70 -5.36
N ALA A 32 -3.07 12.61 -5.26
CA ALA A 32 -2.56 11.26 -5.40
C ALA A 32 -2.01 10.99 -6.81
N GLN A 33 -2.73 11.42 -7.86
CA GLN A 33 -2.31 11.26 -9.25
C GLN A 33 -1.04 12.06 -9.57
N MET A 34 -0.97 13.30 -9.09
CA MET A 34 0.23 14.14 -9.24
C MET A 34 1.46 13.48 -8.61
N ILE A 35 1.36 13.00 -7.37
CA ILE A 35 2.48 12.32 -6.71
C ILE A 35 2.83 11.01 -7.43
N ALA A 36 1.82 10.22 -7.80
CA ALA A 36 2.03 8.94 -8.47
C ALA A 36 2.79 9.10 -9.79
N GLY A 37 2.39 10.07 -10.62
CA GLY A 37 3.06 10.39 -11.89
C GLY A 37 4.50 10.86 -11.69
N ALA A 38 4.70 11.88 -10.83
CA ALA A 38 6.03 12.44 -10.58
C ALA A 38 7.03 11.40 -10.03
N MET A 39 6.57 10.54 -9.11
CA MET A 39 7.40 9.46 -8.56
C MET A 39 7.69 8.37 -9.60
N ALA A 40 6.71 8.02 -10.45
CA ALA A 40 6.91 7.03 -11.50
C ALA A 40 7.97 7.49 -12.52
N GLU A 41 7.92 8.76 -12.94
CA GLU A 41 8.93 9.35 -13.83
C GLU A 41 10.32 9.34 -13.18
N ALA A 42 10.43 9.76 -11.92
CA ALA A 42 11.69 9.79 -11.19
C ALA A 42 12.30 8.38 -11.01
N CYS A 43 11.48 7.38 -10.64
CA CYS A 43 11.93 6.00 -10.50
C CYS A 43 12.37 5.41 -11.83
N ALA A 44 11.62 5.66 -12.92
CA ALA A 44 11.97 5.20 -14.25
C ALA A 44 13.31 5.80 -14.73
N ALA A 45 13.53 7.10 -14.52
CA ALA A 45 14.79 7.77 -14.86
C ALA A 45 15.99 7.20 -14.08
N ALA A 46 15.77 6.70 -12.86
CA ALA A 46 16.77 6.05 -12.03
C ALA A 46 16.93 4.54 -12.29
N GLY A 47 16.12 3.94 -13.18
CA GLY A 47 16.10 2.49 -13.42
C GLY A 47 15.52 1.67 -12.27
N ALA A 48 14.74 2.29 -11.38
CA ALA A 48 14.09 1.66 -10.24
C ALA A 48 12.66 1.19 -10.58
N GLN A 49 12.23 0.12 -9.94
CA GLN A 49 10.83 -0.29 -9.89
C GLN A 49 10.05 0.59 -8.91
N TYR A 50 8.75 0.72 -9.10
CA TYR A 50 7.92 1.61 -8.26
C TYR A 50 6.56 0.99 -7.90
N VAL A 51 6.18 1.12 -6.63
CA VAL A 51 4.85 0.84 -6.09
C VAL A 51 4.36 2.10 -5.39
N PHE A 52 3.20 2.61 -5.80
CA PHE A 52 2.57 3.75 -5.13
C PHE A 52 1.98 3.31 -3.79
N LYS A 53 2.28 4.04 -2.72
CA LYS A 53 1.78 3.76 -1.37
C LYS A 53 1.02 4.93 -0.80
N ALA A 54 -0.18 4.68 -0.27
CA ALA A 54 -0.90 5.65 0.57
C ALA A 54 -1.84 4.95 1.56
N SER A 55 -2.10 5.59 2.69
CA SER A 55 -3.08 5.11 3.69
C SER A 55 -4.43 5.81 3.49
N TYR A 56 -5.53 5.06 3.55
CA TYR A 56 -6.88 5.64 3.56
C TYR A 56 -7.37 5.99 4.97
N ASP A 57 -6.81 5.34 6.00
CA ASP A 57 -7.09 5.55 7.42
C ASP A 57 -5.80 5.69 8.23
N LYS A 58 -5.85 6.50 9.29
CA LYS A 58 -4.81 6.64 10.33
C LYS A 58 -5.39 6.20 11.65
N ALA A 59 -5.39 4.89 11.90
CA ALA A 59 -6.03 4.28 13.07
C ALA A 59 -5.32 4.53 14.41
N ASN A 60 -4.13 5.13 14.40
CA ASN A 60 -3.26 5.32 15.55
C ASN A 60 -3.05 6.80 15.92
N ARG A 61 -4.08 7.63 15.75
CA ARG A 61 -4.06 9.03 16.20
C ARG A 61 -4.27 9.11 17.71
N THR A 62 -3.60 10.07 18.34
CA THR A 62 -3.71 10.33 19.80
C THR A 62 -5.00 11.07 20.19
N SER A 63 -5.69 11.70 19.23
CA SER A 63 -6.97 12.37 19.44
C SER A 63 -8.07 11.77 18.57
N LEU A 64 -9.24 11.54 19.17
CA LEU A 64 -10.45 11.08 18.49
C LEU A 64 -10.96 12.09 17.45
N SER A 65 -10.73 13.39 17.65
CA SER A 65 -11.14 14.45 16.71
C SER A 65 -10.13 14.67 15.58
N GLY A 66 -9.01 13.94 15.57
CA GLY A 66 -8.00 14.07 14.53
C GLY A 66 -8.50 13.56 13.17
N LYS A 67 -8.22 14.29 12.08
CA LYS A 67 -8.53 13.84 10.72
C LYS A 67 -7.85 12.51 10.41
N ARG A 68 -8.63 11.46 10.15
CA ARG A 68 -8.15 10.09 9.95
C ARG A 68 -8.02 9.67 8.49
N GLY A 69 -8.39 10.53 7.55
CA GLY A 69 -8.30 10.29 6.11
C GLY A 69 -9.68 10.34 5.49
N MET A 70 -9.78 9.93 4.23
CA MET A 70 -11.06 9.86 3.51
C MET A 70 -11.85 8.57 3.80
N GLY A 71 -11.28 7.63 4.54
CA GLY A 71 -11.92 6.34 4.85
C GLY A 71 -11.72 5.31 3.74
N MET A 72 -12.05 4.06 4.06
CA MET A 72 -11.70 2.90 3.23
C MET A 72 -12.33 2.96 1.83
N GLU A 73 -13.63 3.18 1.71
CA GLU A 73 -14.33 3.16 0.42
C GLU A 73 -13.78 4.22 -0.55
N ALA A 74 -13.75 5.49 -0.13
CA ALA A 74 -13.21 6.57 -0.95
C ALA A 74 -11.71 6.38 -1.23
N GLY A 75 -10.94 5.91 -0.25
CA GLY A 75 -9.52 5.66 -0.41
C GLY A 75 -9.20 4.53 -1.39
N LEU A 76 -9.96 3.42 -1.35
CA LEU A 76 -9.82 2.32 -2.30
C LEU A 76 -10.21 2.76 -3.72
N ASN A 77 -11.22 3.61 -3.89
CA ASN A 77 -11.56 4.18 -5.21
C ASN A 77 -10.42 5.04 -5.79
N VAL A 78 -9.74 5.82 -4.94
CA VAL A 78 -8.55 6.57 -5.36
C VAL A 78 -7.42 5.62 -5.74
N LEU A 79 -7.12 4.61 -4.92
CA LEU A 79 -6.07 3.63 -5.21
C LEU A 79 -6.36 2.83 -6.49
N GLN A 80 -7.62 2.47 -6.75
CA GLN A 80 -8.03 1.84 -8.01
C GLN A 80 -7.76 2.76 -9.21
N SER A 81 -8.00 4.07 -9.07
CA SER A 81 -7.73 5.05 -10.11
C SER A 81 -6.22 5.18 -10.39
N ILE A 82 -5.37 5.13 -9.35
CA ILE A 82 -3.90 5.10 -9.53
C ILE A 82 -3.47 3.78 -10.18
N ARG A 83 -4.04 2.65 -9.76
CA ARG A 83 -3.76 1.33 -10.35
C ARG A 83 -4.11 1.28 -11.83
N ALA A 84 -5.18 1.93 -12.25
CA ALA A 84 -5.58 2.06 -13.66
C ALA A 84 -4.57 2.84 -14.52
N MET A 85 -3.65 3.61 -13.90
CA MET A 85 -2.52 4.24 -14.60
C MET A 85 -1.37 3.26 -14.89
N GLY A 86 -1.53 1.98 -14.55
CA GLY A 86 -0.51 0.94 -14.73
C GLY A 86 0.52 0.85 -13.60
N LEU A 87 0.29 1.54 -12.48
CA LEU A 87 1.16 1.54 -11.32
C LEU A 87 0.64 0.57 -10.25
N PRO A 88 1.43 -0.40 -9.77
CA PRO A 88 1.01 -1.22 -8.65
C PRO A 88 0.83 -0.37 -7.38
N VAL A 89 -0.16 -0.71 -6.56
CA VAL A 89 -0.54 0.08 -5.38
C VAL A 89 -0.46 -0.72 -4.08
N LEU A 90 -0.15 -0.02 -2.99
CA LEU A 90 -0.05 -0.56 -1.64
C LEU A 90 -0.83 0.30 -0.63
N THR A 91 -1.54 -0.36 0.29
CA THR A 91 -2.15 0.31 1.45
C THR A 91 -2.06 -0.53 2.72
N ASP A 92 -2.11 0.11 3.89
CA ASP A 92 -2.14 -0.57 5.18
C ASP A 92 -3.57 -0.91 5.63
N VAL A 93 -3.69 -2.06 6.31
CA VAL A 93 -4.96 -2.57 6.86
C VAL A 93 -4.85 -2.69 8.37
N HIS A 94 -5.94 -2.39 9.07
CA HIS A 94 -5.96 -2.30 10.54
C HIS A 94 -6.85 -3.35 11.21
N ASP A 95 -7.59 -4.13 10.42
CA ASP A 95 -8.40 -5.25 10.89
C ASP A 95 -8.58 -6.33 9.79
N ILE A 96 -9.21 -7.44 10.16
CA ILE A 96 -9.41 -8.62 9.30
C ILE A 96 -10.31 -8.30 8.09
N ALA A 97 -11.37 -7.52 8.27
CA ALA A 97 -12.30 -7.20 7.20
C ALA A 97 -11.65 -6.27 6.16
N GLN A 98 -10.83 -5.33 6.64
CA GLN A 98 -10.02 -4.46 5.79
C GLN A 98 -9.02 -5.26 4.94
N ALA A 99 -8.42 -6.33 5.47
CA ALA A 99 -7.50 -7.16 4.71
C ALA A 99 -8.15 -7.72 3.43
N GLN A 100 -9.34 -8.32 3.56
CA GLN A 100 -10.08 -8.86 2.42
C GLN A 100 -10.53 -7.77 1.44
N ALA A 101 -11.12 -6.68 1.96
CA ALA A 101 -11.63 -5.60 1.12
C ALA A 101 -10.51 -4.88 0.35
N ALA A 102 -9.38 -4.60 1.00
CA ALA A 102 -8.24 -3.95 0.36
C ALA A 102 -7.59 -4.86 -0.68
N ALA A 103 -7.36 -6.14 -0.35
CA ALA A 103 -6.73 -7.10 -1.26
C ALA A 103 -7.51 -7.33 -2.57
N ALA A 104 -8.82 -7.07 -2.58
CA ALA A 104 -9.62 -7.10 -3.82
C ALA A 104 -9.30 -5.93 -4.78
N VAL A 105 -8.62 -4.89 -4.30
CA VAL A 105 -8.36 -3.64 -5.04
C VAL A 105 -6.87 -3.39 -5.26
N VAL A 106 -6.04 -3.64 -4.25
CA VAL A 106 -4.60 -3.31 -4.26
C VAL A 106 -3.72 -4.51 -4.56
N ASP A 107 -2.51 -4.26 -5.06
CA ASP A 107 -1.55 -5.33 -5.37
C ASP A 107 -0.77 -5.78 -4.13
N VAL A 108 -0.66 -4.92 -3.11
CA VAL A 108 0.03 -5.20 -1.85
C VAL A 108 -0.78 -4.67 -0.65
N ILE A 109 -1.04 -5.53 0.33
CA ILE A 109 -1.54 -5.10 1.64
C ILE A 109 -0.38 -4.98 2.64
N GLN A 110 -0.44 -4.01 3.53
CA GLN A 110 0.61 -3.78 4.53
C GLN A 110 0.10 -3.96 5.95
N ILE A 111 0.84 -4.73 6.74
CA ILE A 111 0.60 -4.89 8.18
C ILE A 111 1.37 -3.82 8.94
N PRO A 112 0.70 -2.93 9.70
CA PRO A 112 1.35 -1.93 10.54
C PRO A 112 2.27 -2.57 11.60
N ALA A 113 3.33 -1.86 11.98
CA ALA A 113 4.30 -2.36 12.96
C ALA A 113 3.66 -2.74 14.30
N PHE A 114 2.68 -1.97 14.78
CA PHE A 114 1.96 -2.28 16.03
C PHE A 114 1.06 -3.52 15.92
N LEU A 115 0.74 -3.95 14.71
CA LEU A 115 -0.14 -5.10 14.44
C LEU A 115 0.63 -6.32 13.90
N CYS A 116 1.96 -6.25 13.80
CA CYS A 116 2.78 -7.30 13.15
C CYS A 116 2.84 -8.63 13.90
N ARG A 117 2.19 -8.74 15.07
CA ARG A 117 2.07 -9.95 15.89
C ARG A 117 0.61 -10.33 16.19
N GLN A 118 -0.35 -9.71 15.52
CA GLN A 118 -1.75 -10.08 15.63
C GLN A 118 -2.02 -11.29 14.73
N THR A 119 -1.95 -12.48 15.31
CA THR A 119 -2.01 -13.76 14.58
C THR A 119 -3.20 -13.85 13.63
N ASP A 120 -4.40 -13.49 14.11
CA ASP A 120 -5.62 -13.60 13.30
C ASP A 120 -5.60 -12.64 12.09
N LEU A 121 -5.03 -11.44 12.26
CA LEU A 121 -4.83 -10.51 11.15
C LEU A 121 -3.81 -11.03 10.15
N LEU A 122 -2.73 -11.68 10.62
CA LEU A 122 -1.70 -12.26 9.74
C LEU A 122 -2.23 -13.45 8.95
N ILE A 123 -3.04 -14.31 9.58
CA ILE A 123 -3.73 -15.42 8.92
C ILE A 123 -4.67 -14.85 7.85
N ALA A 124 -5.54 -13.91 8.22
CA ALA A 124 -6.47 -13.28 7.28
C ALA A 124 -5.75 -12.61 6.11
N ALA A 125 -4.64 -11.90 6.36
CA ALA A 125 -3.82 -11.31 5.32
C ALA A 125 -3.23 -12.36 4.36
N GLY A 126 -2.70 -13.47 4.90
CA GLY A 126 -2.19 -14.57 4.09
C GLY A 126 -3.27 -15.26 3.24
N GLU A 127 -4.47 -15.42 3.78
CA GLU A 127 -5.62 -16.02 3.08
C GLU A 127 -6.13 -15.17 1.90
N THR A 128 -5.82 -13.87 1.85
CA THR A 128 -6.22 -13.01 0.73
C THR A 128 -5.52 -13.36 -0.59
N GLY A 129 -4.35 -14.00 -0.54
CA GLY A 129 -3.50 -14.25 -1.71
C GLY A 129 -2.80 -13.02 -2.28
N ALA A 130 -3.03 -11.82 -1.72
CA ALA A 130 -2.28 -10.62 -2.08
C ALA A 130 -0.85 -10.67 -1.53
N VAL A 131 0.05 -9.86 -2.10
CA VAL A 131 1.38 -9.68 -1.52
C VAL A 131 1.24 -8.95 -0.18
N VAL A 132 1.99 -9.40 0.83
CA VAL A 132 1.95 -8.82 2.18
C VAL A 132 3.27 -8.13 2.49
N ASN A 133 3.20 -6.82 2.77
CA ASN A 133 4.32 -6.05 3.30
C ASN A 133 4.22 -5.96 4.84
N ILE A 134 5.13 -6.61 5.56
CA ILE A 134 5.12 -6.62 7.04
C ILE A 134 6.08 -5.55 7.55
N LYS A 135 5.55 -4.53 8.23
CA LYS A 135 6.40 -3.60 8.97
C LYS A 135 6.95 -4.29 10.23
N LYS A 136 8.27 -4.40 10.32
CA LYS A 136 8.95 -4.88 11.54
C LYS A 136 8.54 -4.00 12.73
N GLY A 137 8.12 -4.60 13.83
CA GLY A 137 7.97 -3.90 15.11
C GLY A 137 9.27 -3.19 15.51
N GLN A 138 9.15 -2.04 16.18
CA GLN A 138 10.30 -1.28 16.67
C GLN A 138 11.21 -2.13 17.56
#